data_AF-A0A961IL07-F1
#
_entry.id   AF-A0A961IL07-F1
#
_cell.length_a   1.000
_cell.length_b   1.000
_cell.length_c   1.000
_cell.angle_alpha   90.00
_cell.angle_beta   90.00
_cell.angle_gamma   90.00
#
_symmetry.space_group_name_H-M   'P 1'
#
loop_
_entity.id
_entity.type
_entity.pdbx_description
1 polymer ?
#
loop_
_entity_poly.entity_id
_entity_poly.type
_entity_poly.pdbx_seq_one_letter_code
_entity_poly.pdbx_strand_id
1 'polypeptide(L)'
;MAEEQAPRQKSVRVWTAIDPEDLKQHTLYVDDLYGFCSNCRQMNLNYTKDRSCPGCGTTFKYLATKLKAPGDVGKILARLKKESLTLKLIDRDDLEKASAQDQLNKLFG
;
A
#
# COMPACT_ATOMS: atom_id res chain seq x y z
N MET A 1 2.21 4.51 -40.60
CA MET A 1 2.88 4.10 -39.34
C MET A 1 1.79 4.07 -38.29
N ALA A 2 1.44 2.90 -37.76
CA ALA A 2 0.37 2.79 -36.78
C ALA A 2 0.88 3.32 -35.43
N GLU A 3 0.23 4.34 -34.89
CA GLU A 3 0.45 4.77 -33.51
C GLU A 3 0.11 3.61 -32.58
N GLU A 4 1.10 3.12 -31.86
CA GLU A 4 0.96 2.09 -30.85
C GLU A 4 0.09 2.67 -29.72
N GLN A 5 -1.20 2.31 -29.70
CA GLN A 5 -2.15 2.78 -28.70
C GLN A 5 -1.68 2.32 -27.32
N ALA A 6 -1.24 3.27 -26.50
CA ALA A 6 -0.90 3.03 -25.09
C ALA A 6 -2.04 2.25 -24.39
N PRO A 7 -1.72 1.32 -23.46
CA PRO A 7 -2.70 0.44 -22.87
C PRO A 7 -3.84 1.25 -22.22
N ARG A 8 -5.09 0.99 -22.63
CA ARG A 8 -6.32 1.65 -22.16
C ARG A 8 -6.66 1.40 -20.68
N GLN A 9 -5.73 0.86 -19.88
CA GLN A 9 -5.99 0.53 -18.49
C GLN A 9 -5.75 1.76 -17.62
N LYS A 10 -6.83 2.22 -17.00
CA LYS A 10 -6.81 3.27 -15.98
C LYS A 10 -6.89 2.62 -14.61
N SER A 11 -6.19 3.20 -13.64
CA SER A 11 -6.29 2.81 -12.24
C SER A 11 -7.44 3.55 -11.58
N VAL A 12 -8.26 2.85 -10.80
CA VAL A 12 -9.39 3.41 -10.06
C VAL A 12 -9.31 2.95 -8.60
N ARG A 13 -9.78 3.79 -7.68
CA ARG A 13 -9.95 3.41 -6.28
C ARG A 13 -11.26 2.65 -6.13
N VAL A 14 -11.25 1.56 -5.36
CA VAL A 14 -12.43 0.75 -5.06
C VAL A 14 -12.62 0.71 -3.55
N TRP A 15 -13.84 1.00 -3.09
CA TRP A 15 -14.20 0.89 -1.68
C TRP A 15 -14.43 -0.57 -1.30
N THR A 16 -13.88 -0.99 -0.17
CA THR A 16 -14.05 -2.34 0.37
C THR A 16 -14.07 -2.28 1.90
N ALA A 17 -14.87 -3.15 2.52
CA ALA A 17 -14.76 -3.38 3.96
C ALA A 17 -13.49 -4.21 4.24
N ILE A 18 -12.73 -3.81 5.26
CA ILE A 18 -11.48 -4.44 5.69
C ILE A 18 -11.36 -4.29 7.21
N ASP A 19 -10.73 -5.28 7.85
CA ASP A 19 -10.34 -5.21 9.26
C ASP A 19 -9.19 -4.19 9.48
N PRO A 20 -9.39 -3.15 10.31
CA PRO A 20 -8.34 -2.17 10.61
C PRO A 20 -7.07 -2.75 11.24
N GLU A 21 -7.18 -3.79 12.07
CA GLU A 21 -5.98 -4.40 12.68
C GLU A 21 -5.18 -5.19 11.62
N ASP A 22 -5.84 -5.83 10.65
CA ASP A 22 -5.17 -6.49 9.52
C ASP A 22 -4.39 -5.48 8.67
N LEU A 23 -4.97 -4.30 8.40
CA LEU A 23 -4.27 -3.20 7.74
C LEU A 23 -3.05 -2.75 8.52
N LYS A 24 -3.24 -2.48 9.80
CA LYS A 24 -2.17 -1.96 10.66
C LYS A 24 -1.00 -2.94 10.77
N GLN A 25 -1.25 -4.25 10.78
CA GLN A 25 -0.21 -5.25 10.87
C GLN A 25 0.47 -5.50 9.52
N HIS A 26 -0.29 -5.66 8.44
CA HIS A 26 0.21 -6.18 7.17
C HIS A 26 0.52 -5.13 6.09
N THR A 27 0.69 -3.86 6.48
CA THR A 27 0.99 -2.76 5.55
C THR A 27 2.49 -2.45 5.46
N LEU A 28 2.94 -2.22 4.24
CA LEU A 28 4.21 -1.55 3.98
C LEU A 28 3.94 -0.11 3.49
N TYR A 29 4.43 0.88 4.24
CA TYR A 29 4.35 2.27 3.81
C TYR A 29 5.49 2.58 2.85
N VAL A 30 5.16 3.00 1.63
CA VAL A 30 6.13 3.27 0.56
C VAL A 30 5.98 4.68 0.01
N ASP A 31 7.10 5.32 -0.26
CA ASP A 31 7.11 6.57 -1.02
C ASP A 31 7.15 6.25 -2.51
N ASP A 32 8.28 5.73 -3.00
CA ASP A 32 8.38 5.10 -4.31
C ASP A 32 8.77 3.62 -4.12
N LEU A 33 10.04 3.24 -4.35
CA LEU A 33 10.50 1.86 -4.28
C LEU A 33 10.69 1.31 -2.86
N TYR A 34 11.01 2.20 -1.91
CA TYR A 34 11.39 1.83 -0.55
C TYR A 34 10.40 2.38 0.48
N GLY A 35 10.41 1.74 1.65
CA GLY A 35 9.43 1.99 2.69
C GLY A 35 9.79 1.45 4.06
N PHE A 36 8.79 1.44 4.94
CA PHE A 36 8.88 0.89 6.29
C PHE A 36 7.67 0.02 6.65
N CYS A 37 7.89 -0.93 7.56
CA CYS A 37 6.87 -1.82 8.07
C CYS A 37 5.93 -1.07 9.02
N SER A 38 4.61 -1.18 8.83
CA SER A 38 3.63 -0.57 9.72
C SER A 38 3.64 -1.17 11.13
N ASN A 39 3.96 -2.46 11.26
CA ASN A 39 3.94 -3.19 12.53
C ASN A 39 5.15 -2.84 13.43
N CYS A 40 6.38 -3.02 12.93
CA CYS A 40 7.59 -2.86 13.75
C CYS A 40 8.49 -1.67 13.37
N ARG A 41 8.09 -0.85 12.39
CA ARG A 41 8.85 0.31 11.89
C ARG A 41 10.21 0.00 11.25
N GLN A 42 10.53 -1.26 10.96
CA GLN A 42 11.71 -1.61 10.17
C GLN A 42 11.73 -0.81 8.85
N MET A 43 12.84 -0.12 8.58
CA MET A 43 13.04 0.76 7.42
C MET A 43 13.78 0.05 6.29
N ASN A 44 13.92 0.76 5.15
CA ASN A 44 14.65 0.35 3.95
C ASN A 44 14.11 -0.94 3.29
N LEU A 45 12.81 -1.15 3.39
CA LEU A 45 12.13 -2.30 2.80
C LEU A 45 11.74 -2.01 1.35
N ASN A 46 12.02 -2.94 0.45
CA ASN A 46 11.73 -2.85 -0.96
C ASN A 46 10.51 -3.73 -1.30
N TYR A 47 9.37 -3.13 -1.66
CA TYR A 47 8.13 -3.89 -1.86
C TYR A 47 8.15 -4.88 -3.03
N THR A 48 9.12 -4.77 -3.95
CA THR A 48 9.26 -5.74 -5.05
C THR A 48 10.05 -6.98 -4.64
N LYS A 49 10.86 -6.90 -3.58
CA LYS A 49 11.72 -7.98 -3.09
C LYS A 49 11.27 -8.55 -1.75
N ASP A 50 10.89 -7.68 -0.83
CA ASP A 50 10.57 -8.02 0.56
C ASP A 50 9.08 -8.33 0.68
N ARG A 51 8.74 -9.63 0.72
CA ARG A 51 7.36 -10.11 0.94
C ARG A 51 6.95 -10.13 2.40
N SER A 52 7.93 -10.21 3.29
CA SER A 52 7.72 -10.21 4.73
C SER A 52 8.75 -9.29 5.37
N CYS A 53 8.39 -8.71 6.50
CA CYS A 53 9.29 -7.87 7.26
C CYS A 53 10.41 -8.73 7.88
N PRO A 54 11.70 -8.43 7.63
CA PRO A 54 12.81 -9.14 8.27
C PRO A 54 12.91 -8.85 9.77
N GLY A 55 12.34 -7.74 10.24
CA GLY A 55 12.38 -7.35 11.65
C GLY A 55 11.32 -8.04 12.53
N CYS A 56 10.12 -8.32 12.00
CA CYS A 56 9.03 -8.92 12.80
C CYS A 56 8.35 -10.13 12.16
N GLY A 57 8.78 -10.56 10.97
CA GLY A 57 8.23 -11.71 10.26
C GLY A 57 6.88 -11.48 9.57
N THR A 58 6.21 -10.35 9.79
CA THR A 58 4.90 -10.09 9.19
C THR A 58 4.94 -10.09 7.66
N THR A 59 4.08 -10.89 7.03
CA THR A 59 3.88 -10.87 5.57
C THR A 59 3.10 -9.65 5.13
N PHE A 60 3.54 -8.97 4.09
CA PHE A 60 2.84 -7.80 3.55
C PHE A 60 1.68 -8.22 2.64
N LYS A 61 0.51 -7.65 2.91
CA LYS A 61 -0.70 -7.77 2.07
C LYS A 61 -1.01 -6.45 1.37
N TYR A 62 -0.59 -5.35 1.96
CA TYR A 62 -0.96 -4.00 1.56
C TYR A 62 0.26 -3.11 1.36
N LEU A 63 0.11 -2.15 0.46
CA LEU A 63 0.99 -1.01 0.32
C LEU A 63 0.21 0.25 0.61
N ALA A 64 0.81 1.19 1.33
CA ALA A 64 0.26 2.52 1.51
C ALA A 64 1.25 3.57 1.01
N THR A 65 0.80 4.51 0.19
CA THR A 65 1.67 5.57 -0.33
C THR A 65 1.14 6.97 0.00
N LYS A 66 2.07 7.89 0.26
CA LYS A 66 1.75 9.32 0.41
C LYS A 66 1.74 10.07 -0.93
N LEU A 67 2.10 9.41 -2.04
CA LEU A 67 2.04 10.00 -3.37
C LEU A 67 0.59 10.33 -3.74
N LYS A 68 0.37 11.58 -4.17
CA LYS A 68 -0.95 12.08 -4.56
C LYS A 68 -1.10 12.26 -6.06
N ALA A 69 0.02 12.46 -6.78
CA ALA A 69 -0.01 12.62 -8.22
C ALA A 69 -0.44 11.29 -8.88
N PRO A 70 -1.48 11.28 -9.72
CA PRO A 70 -1.95 10.05 -10.37
C PRO A 70 -0.87 9.31 -11.16
N GLY A 71 0.08 10.05 -11.75
CA GLY A 71 1.21 9.47 -12.48
C GLY A 71 2.16 8.66 -11.58
N ASP A 72 2.44 9.12 -10.36
CA ASP A 72 3.35 8.43 -9.46
C ASP A 72 2.70 7.22 -8.79
N VAL A 73 1.42 7.33 -8.42
CA VAL A 73 0.59 6.19 -8.00
C VAL A 73 0.53 5.14 -9.13
N GLY A 74 0.35 5.59 -10.37
CA GLY A 74 0.34 4.74 -11.56
C GLY A 74 1.66 3.97 -11.76
N LYS A 75 2.82 4.57 -11.46
CA LYS A 75 4.11 3.87 -11.51
C LYS A 75 4.19 2.71 -10.52
N ILE A 76 3.72 2.90 -9.29
CA ILE A 76 3.67 1.81 -8.29
C ILE A 76 2.78 0.68 -8.80
N LEU A 77 1.55 0.99 -9.22
CA LEU A 77 0.60 0.00 -9.74
C LEU A 77 1.15 -0.75 -10.96
N ALA A 78 1.83 -0.06 -11.87
CA ALA A 78 2.50 -0.68 -13.01
C ALA A 78 3.59 -1.66 -12.57
N ARG A 79 4.37 -1.34 -11.53
CA ARG A 79 5.37 -2.27 -10.97
C ARG A 79 4.72 -3.47 -10.28
N LEU A 80 3.64 -3.27 -9.52
CA LEU A 80 2.89 -4.40 -8.92
C LEU A 80 2.44 -5.38 -9.99
N LYS A 81 1.88 -4.86 -11.09
CA LYS A 81 1.44 -5.68 -12.21
C LYS A 81 2.62 -6.37 -12.91
N LYS A 82 3.68 -5.63 -13.22
CA LYS A 82 4.86 -6.15 -13.94
C LYS A 82 5.53 -7.29 -13.18
N GLU A 83 5.69 -7.13 -11.87
CA GLU A 83 6.35 -8.12 -11.02
C GLU A 83 5.38 -9.23 -10.55
N SER A 84 4.10 -9.19 -10.95
CA SER A 84 3.04 -10.11 -10.52
C SER A 84 2.82 -10.14 -9.00
N LEU A 85 2.79 -8.97 -8.37
CA LEU A 85 2.60 -8.81 -6.93
C LEU A 85 1.12 -8.80 -6.59
N THR A 86 0.74 -9.58 -5.58
CA THR A 86 -0.64 -9.64 -5.07
C THR A 86 -0.97 -8.55 -4.04
N LEU A 87 -0.04 -7.63 -3.80
CA LEU A 87 -0.20 -6.51 -2.87
C LEU A 87 -1.33 -5.58 -3.33
N LYS A 88 -2.17 -5.13 -2.40
CA LYS A 88 -3.19 -4.12 -2.65
C LYS A 88 -2.68 -2.74 -2.27
N LEU A 89 -2.72 -1.80 -3.20
CA LEU A 89 -2.38 -0.40 -2.89
C LEU A 89 -3.58 0.30 -2.23
N ILE A 90 -3.31 0.95 -1.11
CA ILE A 90 -4.26 1.71 -0.30
C ILE A 90 -3.77 3.15 -0.27
N ASP A 91 -4.70 4.10 -0.44
CA ASP A 91 -4.37 5.50 -0.21
C ASP A 91 -4.10 5.72 1.28
N ARG A 92 -3.00 6.41 1.60
CA ARG A 92 -2.60 6.64 2.98
C ARG A 92 -3.67 7.36 3.81
N ASP A 93 -4.44 8.27 3.22
CA ASP A 93 -5.48 9.00 3.97
C ASP A 93 -6.62 8.08 4.39
N ASP A 94 -6.96 7.09 3.55
CA ASP A 94 -7.99 6.11 3.88
C ASP A 94 -7.51 5.19 5.02
N LEU A 95 -6.24 4.79 4.98
CA LEU A 95 -5.62 4.00 6.03
C LEU A 95 -5.53 4.76 7.37
N GLU A 96 -5.12 6.04 7.33
CA GLU A 96 -5.05 6.87 8.53
C GLU A 96 -6.43 7.10 9.15
N LYS A 97 -7.47 7.34 8.33
CA LYS A 97 -8.85 7.48 8.82
C LYS A 97 -9.39 6.18 9.44
N ALA A 98 -9.13 5.04 8.80
CA ALA A 98 -9.53 3.73 9.32
C ALA A 98 -8.85 3.43 10.67
N SER A 99 -7.58 3.81 10.82
CA SER A 99 -6.81 3.59 12.05
C SER A 99 -7.15 4.57 13.18
N ALA A 100 -7.60 5.78 12.85
CA ALA A 100 -7.92 6.82 13.82
C ALA A 100 -9.24 6.58 14.57
N GLN A 101 -10.25 6.01 13.88
CA GLN A 101 -11.54 5.71 14.51
C GLN A 101 -11.41 4.67 15.64
N ASP A 102 -10.52 3.68 15.49
CA ASP A 102 -10.26 2.67 16.51
C ASP A 102 -9.60 3.23 17.78
N GLN A 103 -8.76 4.26 17.63
CA GLN A 103 -8.11 4.89 18.79
C GLN A 103 -9.11 5.70 19.61
N LEU A 104 -10.07 6.38 18.97
CA LEU A 104 -11.10 7.13 19.67
C LEU A 104 -12.07 6.22 20.43
N ASN A 105 -12.50 5.11 19.83
CA ASN A 105 -13.39 4.16 20.49
C ASN A 105 -12.73 3.47 21.70
N LYS A 106 -11.41 3.24 21.67
CA LYS A 106 -10.66 2.69 22.82
C LYS A 106 -10.39 3.69 23.94
N LEU A 107 -10.43 4.99 23.65
CA LEU A 107 -10.16 6.06 24.62
C LEU A 107 -11.43 6.58 25.32
N PHE A 108 -12.59 6.42 24.68
CA PHE A 108 -13.86 6.99 25.15
C PHE A 108 -15.01 5.98 25.27
N GLY A 109 -14.76 4.70 25.04
CA GLY A 109 -15.68 3.59 25.31
C GLY A 109 -15.21 2.76 26.50
#